data_AF-W7N6S2-F1
#
_entry.id   AF-W7N6S2-F1
#
_cell.length_a   1.000
_cell.length_b   1.000
_cell.length_c   1.000
_cell.angle_alpha   90.00
_cell.angle_beta   90.00
_cell.angle_gamma   90.00
#
_symmetry.space_group_name_H-M   'P 1'
#
loop_
_entity.id
_entity.type
_entity.pdbx_description
1 polymer ?
#
loop_
_entity_poly.entity_id
_entity_poly.type
_entity_poly.pdbx_seq_one_letter_code
_entity_poly.pdbx_strand_id
1 'polypeptide(L)'
;MRFTHPALLLALCQLASASPCKPSSSVISSAHTTTDNESASSATESSTAISGETGSYTVSHDTTLTASETASTSDLSVSTTLVSTSSAEPTTTLDATTDLSTTADETTTTFESEASATLISITTAEASTTTSAEPEIPSNRVLNPGFEDALVYPWESMAGSLSKISSGVHSGSQAGAFSGNTPMSAIQGVRQFIEPTWITPGKGYKFSAWVKLTMTVGCGSPTIVCGHGMGQAATSLGGTIEQTGDYSLASVTCSWTQAQWEARPSVQIRGYCTGLSFFVDDASLKEVETLG
;
A
#
# COMPACT_ATOMS: atom_id res chain seq x y z
N MET A 1 59.97 -24.58 5.78
CA MET A 1 59.44 -25.73 5.02
C MET A 1 58.06 -25.36 4.53
N ARG A 2 57.79 -25.63 3.26
CA ARG A 2 56.60 -25.24 2.50
C ARG A 2 55.37 -25.98 3.00
N PHE A 3 54.21 -25.33 3.06
CA PHE A 3 52.94 -25.93 2.65
C PHE A 3 52.02 -24.87 2.03
N THR A 4 51.40 -25.29 0.94
CA THR A 4 50.71 -24.55 -0.11
C THR A 4 49.22 -24.36 0.18
N HIS A 5 48.68 -23.20 -0.20
CA HIS A 5 47.23 -22.93 -0.40
C HIS A 5 46.73 -23.63 -1.70
N PRO A 6 45.46 -23.46 -2.15
CA PRO A 6 44.15 -23.71 -1.52
C PRO A 6 43.24 -24.56 -2.46
N ALA A 7 42.10 -25.07 -1.99
CA ALA A 7 41.06 -25.65 -2.86
C ALA A 7 39.82 -24.75 -2.90
N LEU A 8 39.63 -24.11 -4.04
CA LEU A 8 38.51 -23.24 -4.44
C LEU A 8 37.52 -24.10 -5.26
N LEU A 9 36.32 -24.36 -4.75
CA LEU A 9 35.26 -25.06 -5.47
C LEU A 9 34.34 -24.05 -6.17
N LEU A 10 34.55 -23.85 -7.49
CA LEU A 10 33.57 -23.21 -8.37
C LEU A 10 32.55 -24.25 -8.82
N ALA A 11 31.28 -24.05 -8.49
CA ALA A 11 30.15 -24.77 -9.07
C ALA A 11 29.64 -24.01 -10.31
N LEU A 12 29.71 -24.65 -11.47
CA LEU A 12 29.07 -24.20 -12.71
C LEU A 12 27.58 -24.59 -12.67
N CYS A 13 26.67 -23.61 -12.72
CA CYS A 13 25.27 -23.85 -13.07
C CYS A 13 25.05 -23.52 -14.55
N GLN A 14 24.55 -24.51 -15.28
CA GLN A 14 24.35 -24.50 -16.73
C GLN A 14 23.09 -23.72 -17.12
N LEU A 15 23.19 -22.88 -18.14
CA LEU A 15 22.04 -22.25 -18.80
C LEU A 15 21.27 -23.30 -19.63
N ALA A 16 20.00 -23.49 -19.32
CA ALA A 16 19.06 -24.22 -20.17
C ALA A 16 18.50 -23.26 -21.24
N SER A 17 18.86 -23.50 -22.50
CA SER A 17 18.26 -22.83 -23.66
C SER A 17 16.91 -23.47 -23.98
N ALA A 18 15.81 -22.72 -23.87
CA ALA A 18 14.51 -23.11 -24.40
C ALA A 18 14.40 -22.65 -25.87
N SER A 19 14.10 -23.60 -26.77
CA SER A 19 13.87 -23.35 -28.21
C SER A 19 12.54 -22.64 -28.48
N PRO A 20 12.39 -21.94 -29.63
CA PRO A 20 11.16 -21.22 -29.97
C PRO A 20 10.04 -22.16 -30.42
N CYS A 21 8.83 -21.95 -29.89
CA CYS A 21 7.59 -22.55 -30.38
C CYS A 21 7.24 -22.01 -31.78
N LYS A 22 6.97 -22.92 -32.71
CA LYS A 22 6.45 -22.66 -34.05
C LYS A 22 4.91 -22.73 -34.02
N PRO A 23 4.16 -21.74 -34.56
CA PRO A 23 2.73 -21.92 -34.80
C PRO A 23 2.51 -22.66 -36.12
N SER A 24 1.72 -23.74 -36.09
CA SER A 24 1.16 -24.37 -37.29
C SER A 24 -0.24 -23.82 -37.51
N SER A 25 -0.41 -23.02 -38.57
CA SER A 25 -1.71 -22.74 -39.18
C SER A 25 -2.05 -23.89 -40.14
N SER A 26 -3.19 -24.53 -39.96
CA SER A 26 -3.77 -25.42 -40.96
C SER A 26 -5.12 -24.87 -41.43
N VAL A 27 -5.11 -24.34 -42.65
CA VAL A 27 -6.27 -24.13 -43.51
C VAL A 27 -6.46 -25.42 -44.31
N ILE A 28 -7.63 -26.08 -44.24
CA ILE A 28 -8.13 -26.92 -45.34
C ILE A 28 -9.65 -26.74 -45.50
N SER A 29 -9.97 -26.62 -46.78
CA SER A 29 -11.22 -26.35 -47.50
C SER A 29 -12.33 -27.41 -47.37
N SER A 30 -13.54 -26.91 -47.63
CA SER A 30 -14.84 -27.53 -47.91
C SER A 30 -14.82 -28.81 -48.77
N ALA A 31 -15.76 -29.74 -48.53
CA ALA A 31 -16.91 -29.99 -49.41
C ALA A 31 -17.81 -31.17 -48.95
N HIS A 32 -19.11 -30.92 -49.12
CA HIS A 32 -20.34 -31.72 -49.07
C HIS A 32 -20.31 -33.26 -49.21
N THR A 33 -21.24 -33.91 -48.51
CA THR A 33 -22.23 -34.80 -49.15
C THR A 33 -23.52 -34.93 -48.33
N THR A 34 -24.60 -35.02 -49.08
CA THR A 34 -26.05 -35.01 -48.80
C THR A 34 -26.58 -36.24 -48.07
N THR A 35 -27.72 -36.14 -47.37
CA THR A 35 -28.95 -36.93 -47.64
C THR A 35 -30.14 -36.30 -46.92
N ASP A 36 -31.24 -36.22 -47.66
CA ASP A 36 -32.55 -35.62 -47.36
C ASP A 36 -33.32 -36.29 -46.20
N ASN A 37 -34.21 -35.53 -45.54
CA ASN A 37 -35.65 -35.86 -45.54
C ASN A 37 -36.54 -34.71 -45.03
N GLU A 38 -37.22 -34.07 -45.98
CA GLU A 38 -38.67 -33.83 -46.05
C GLU A 38 -39.48 -33.53 -44.77
N SER A 39 -39.91 -32.26 -44.61
CA SER A 39 -41.34 -31.90 -44.50
C SER A 39 -41.55 -30.39 -44.64
N ALA A 40 -42.34 -30.04 -45.66
CA ALA A 40 -42.94 -28.74 -46.00
C ALA A 40 -43.98 -28.30 -44.94
N SER A 41 -44.60 -27.12 -44.88
CA SER A 41 -44.74 -25.85 -45.60
C SER A 41 -45.48 -24.93 -44.57
N SER A 42 -45.55 -23.60 -44.56
CA SER A 42 -45.70 -22.61 -45.62
C SER A 42 -45.57 -21.17 -45.06
N ALA A 43 -44.82 -20.33 -45.81
CA ALA A 43 -45.14 -18.96 -46.31
C ALA A 43 -45.56 -17.82 -45.31
N THR A 44 -45.21 -16.54 -45.49
CA THR A 44 -44.96 -15.78 -46.73
C THR A 44 -44.15 -14.48 -46.45
N GLU A 45 -43.15 -14.24 -47.32
CA GLU A 45 -42.59 -13.01 -47.92
C GLU A 45 -42.68 -11.62 -47.24
N SER A 46 -41.52 -10.94 -47.18
CA SER A 46 -41.35 -9.65 -47.86
C SER A 46 -39.89 -9.40 -48.22
N SER A 47 -39.65 -9.16 -49.51
CA SER A 47 -38.35 -8.88 -50.12
C SER A 47 -38.21 -7.37 -50.35
N THR A 48 -37.03 -6.81 -50.11
CA THR A 48 -36.52 -5.72 -50.95
C THR A 48 -34.99 -5.81 -50.99
N ALA A 49 -34.46 -5.94 -52.20
CA ALA A 49 -33.05 -5.81 -52.53
C ALA A 49 -32.93 -4.71 -53.60
N ILE A 50 -31.80 -4.00 -53.63
CA ILE A 50 -30.84 -3.93 -54.76
C ILE A 50 -29.94 -2.66 -54.69
N SER A 51 -28.66 -2.90 -55.00
CA SER A 51 -27.56 -2.01 -55.45
C SER A 51 -26.98 -1.01 -54.45
N GLY A 52 -25.65 -0.87 -54.26
CA GLY A 52 -24.50 -1.33 -55.04
C GLY A 52 -23.74 -0.12 -55.58
N GLU A 53 -22.58 0.22 -54.98
CA GLU A 53 -21.50 0.91 -55.71
C GLU A 53 -20.16 0.77 -54.98
N THR A 54 -19.18 0.35 -55.77
CA THR A 54 -17.76 0.23 -55.46
C THR A 54 -17.10 1.60 -55.63
N GLY A 55 -16.34 2.06 -54.63
CA GLY A 55 -15.56 3.29 -54.71
C GLY A 55 -14.19 3.11 -54.06
N SER A 56 -13.20 2.80 -54.89
CA SER A 56 -11.77 2.76 -54.56
C SER A 56 -11.21 4.17 -54.44
N TYR A 57 -10.53 4.48 -53.34
CA TYR A 57 -9.62 5.63 -53.26
C TYR A 57 -8.36 5.25 -52.47
N THR A 58 -7.27 5.03 -53.19
CA THR A 58 -5.89 5.11 -52.71
C THR A 58 -5.47 6.58 -52.69
N VAL A 59 -4.98 7.08 -51.55
CA VAL A 59 -4.10 8.26 -51.51
C VAL A 59 -2.98 8.01 -50.50
N SER A 60 -1.77 7.90 -51.03
CA SER A 60 -0.50 7.98 -50.32
C SER A 60 -0.27 9.39 -49.78
N HIS A 61 0.31 9.51 -48.59
CA HIS A 61 1.30 10.54 -48.30
C HIS A 61 2.44 9.95 -47.47
N ASP A 62 3.52 9.70 -48.21
CA ASP A 62 4.90 9.61 -47.76
C ASP A 62 5.37 11.02 -47.32
N THR A 63 6.17 11.14 -46.25
CA THR A 63 7.16 12.22 -46.02
C THR A 63 7.94 11.98 -44.71
N THR A 64 9.14 11.40 -44.91
CA THR A 64 10.45 11.72 -44.30
C THR A 64 10.68 11.60 -42.80
N LEU A 65 11.38 10.52 -42.45
CA LEU A 65 12.38 10.46 -41.37
C LEU A 65 13.55 11.40 -41.69
N THR A 66 13.91 12.29 -40.77
CA THR A 66 15.21 12.97 -40.79
C THR A 66 15.97 12.57 -39.53
N ALA A 67 17.05 11.81 -39.74
CA ALA A 67 18.07 11.55 -38.74
C ALA A 67 18.88 12.83 -38.47
N SER A 68 19.27 13.05 -37.23
CA SER A 68 20.28 14.05 -36.87
C SER A 68 21.34 13.36 -36.02
N GLU A 69 22.51 13.18 -36.61
CA GLU A 69 23.73 12.76 -35.92
C GLU A 69 24.61 13.99 -35.64
N THR A 70 25.05 14.06 -34.37
CA THR A 70 26.34 14.57 -33.82
C THR A 70 27.02 15.80 -34.42
N ALA A 71 27.27 16.81 -33.56
CA ALA A 71 28.58 17.04 -32.93
C ALA A 71 28.62 18.43 -32.28
N SER A 72 28.98 18.50 -31.00
CA SER A 72 29.73 19.63 -30.46
C SER A 72 30.43 19.22 -29.18
N THR A 73 31.73 19.04 -29.32
CA THR A 73 32.76 19.09 -28.30
C THR A 73 32.98 20.54 -27.87
N SER A 74 33.08 20.81 -26.56
CA SER A 74 33.93 21.86 -26.00
C SER A 74 34.11 21.64 -24.49
N ASP A 75 35.30 21.12 -24.19
CA ASP A 75 36.23 21.44 -23.11
C ASP A 75 35.78 22.04 -21.77
N LEU A 76 36.15 21.29 -20.73
CA LEU A 76 37.11 21.67 -19.67
C LEU A 76 36.72 22.79 -18.69
N SER A 77 36.36 22.39 -17.47
CA SER A 77 37.11 22.85 -16.30
C SER A 77 37.05 21.84 -15.14
N VAL A 78 38.26 21.52 -14.68
CA VAL A 78 38.58 20.74 -13.50
C VAL A 78 38.34 21.59 -12.27
N SER A 79 37.74 21.02 -11.22
CA SER A 79 38.08 21.41 -9.84
C SER A 79 37.89 20.22 -8.91
N THR A 80 39.00 19.52 -8.75
CA THR A 80 39.34 18.65 -7.62
C THR A 80 39.22 19.45 -6.32
N THR A 81 38.44 18.97 -5.36
CA THR A 81 38.70 19.30 -3.95
C THR A 81 38.69 18.00 -3.17
N LEU A 82 39.88 17.42 -3.02
CA LEU A 82 40.17 16.45 -1.97
C LEU A 82 40.49 17.26 -0.71
N VAL A 83 39.72 17.08 0.35
CA VAL A 83 40.18 17.35 1.72
C VAL A 83 39.73 16.18 2.58
N SER A 84 40.72 15.42 3.05
CA SER A 84 40.58 14.39 4.06
C SER A 84 40.87 14.96 5.44
N THR A 85 40.36 14.23 6.44
CA THR A 85 40.80 14.08 7.84
C THR A 85 40.33 15.11 8.89
N SER A 86 39.61 14.58 9.89
CA SER A 86 39.86 14.67 11.35
C SER A 86 38.56 14.22 12.05
N SER A 87 38.38 13.04 12.63
CA SER A 87 39.06 12.37 13.76
C SER A 87 39.17 13.22 15.03
N ALA A 88 38.08 13.30 15.79
CA ALA A 88 38.11 13.39 17.26
C ALA A 88 36.73 13.07 17.87
N GLU A 89 36.64 11.91 18.51
CA GLU A 89 35.97 11.72 19.81
C GLU A 89 37.08 11.19 20.75
N PRO A 90 36.92 11.10 22.09
CA PRO A 90 35.86 11.59 22.98
C PRO A 90 36.43 12.33 24.22
N THR A 91 35.66 13.11 24.99
CA THR A 91 35.90 13.21 26.45
C THR A 91 34.69 13.72 27.25
N THR A 92 34.35 12.92 28.27
CA THR A 92 33.65 13.12 29.53
C THR A 92 33.61 14.53 30.15
N THR A 93 32.50 14.84 30.83
CA THR A 93 32.56 15.30 32.24
C THR A 93 31.27 14.93 32.99
N LEU A 94 31.41 14.06 33.99
CA LEU A 94 30.56 14.01 35.17
C LEU A 94 30.73 15.32 35.93
N ASP A 95 29.64 15.85 36.48
CA ASP A 95 29.69 16.57 37.75
C ASP A 95 28.65 15.99 38.70
N ALA A 96 29.15 15.56 39.85
CA ALA A 96 28.42 15.18 41.04
C ALA A 96 28.81 16.17 42.14
N THR A 97 27.84 16.70 42.89
CA THR A 97 27.93 17.26 44.26
C THR A 97 26.46 17.62 44.63
N THR A 98 25.75 16.92 45.51
CA THR A 98 25.84 16.78 46.99
C THR A 98 25.23 17.97 47.78
N ASP A 99 24.28 17.60 48.65
CA ASP A 99 23.67 18.31 49.81
C ASP A 99 22.80 19.56 49.52
N LEU A 100 21.72 19.89 50.23
CA LEU A 100 21.37 19.67 51.63
C LEU A 100 19.85 19.84 51.86
N SER A 101 19.40 19.19 52.94
CA SER A 101 18.09 19.07 53.57
C SER A 101 17.34 20.38 53.97
N THR A 102 16.02 20.23 54.09
CA THR A 102 15.06 20.90 55.00
C THR A 102 14.96 22.42 55.03
N THR A 103 13.77 22.93 54.71
CA THR A 103 13.16 24.00 55.51
C THR A 103 11.64 23.80 55.52
N ALA A 104 11.10 23.60 56.72
CA ALA A 104 9.70 23.75 57.02
C ALA A 104 9.38 25.26 57.04
N ASP A 105 8.24 25.65 56.48
CA ASP A 105 7.61 26.88 56.94
C ASP A 105 6.11 26.69 57.00
N GLU A 106 5.61 26.76 58.24
CA GLU A 106 4.21 26.89 58.59
C GLU A 106 3.74 28.27 58.13
N THR A 107 2.54 28.36 57.57
CA THR A 107 1.82 29.63 57.55
C THR A 107 0.43 29.42 58.11
N THR A 108 0.34 29.68 59.40
CA THR A 108 -0.84 29.87 60.22
C THR A 108 -1.70 30.99 59.62
N THR A 109 -2.92 30.66 59.20
CA THR A 109 -3.94 31.70 58.97
C THR A 109 -5.15 31.40 59.85
N THR A 110 -5.29 32.25 60.86
CA THR A 110 -6.35 32.26 61.85
C THR A 110 -7.62 32.88 61.27
N PHE A 111 -8.73 32.15 61.30
CA PHE A 111 -10.07 32.74 61.25
C PHE A 111 -10.88 32.13 62.40
N GLU A 112 -11.18 32.98 63.37
CA GLU A 112 -12.10 32.72 64.47
C GLU A 112 -13.43 33.40 64.13
N SER A 113 -14.52 32.65 64.07
CA SER A 113 -15.85 33.06 64.58
C SER A 113 -16.89 31.92 64.45
N GLU A 114 -17.40 31.57 65.64
CA GLU A 114 -18.77 31.19 65.99
C GLU A 114 -19.43 29.90 65.45
N ALA A 115 -19.39 28.90 66.34
CA ALA A 115 -20.42 27.94 66.70
C ALA A 115 -21.70 27.82 65.84
N SER A 116 -21.86 26.65 65.21
CA SER A 116 -23.15 25.94 65.19
C SER A 116 -22.91 24.44 65.06
N ALA A 117 -23.31 23.68 66.07
CA ALA A 117 -23.12 22.24 66.16
C ALA A 117 -23.94 21.51 65.09
N THR A 118 -23.26 20.94 64.11
CA THR A 118 -23.85 20.00 63.13
C THR A 118 -23.02 18.72 63.15
N LEU A 119 -23.66 17.59 63.43
CA LEU A 119 -23.05 16.26 63.38
C LEU A 119 -22.67 15.94 61.92
N ILE A 120 -21.39 16.11 61.59
CA ILE A 120 -20.87 15.71 60.27
C ILE A 120 -20.52 14.22 60.37
N SER A 121 -21.39 13.37 59.84
CA SER A 121 -21.09 11.96 59.58
C SER A 121 -19.91 11.88 58.62
N ILE A 122 -18.77 11.40 59.11
CA ILE A 122 -17.60 11.08 58.29
C ILE A 122 -17.92 9.76 57.58
N THR A 123 -18.45 9.84 56.36
CA THR A 123 -18.52 8.69 55.46
C THR A 123 -17.13 8.45 54.89
N THR A 124 -16.45 7.42 55.41
CA THR A 124 -15.24 6.84 54.81
C THR A 124 -15.59 6.46 53.37
N ALA A 125 -14.99 7.14 52.39
CA ALA A 125 -15.07 6.75 51.01
C ALA A 125 -14.38 5.38 50.88
N GLU A 126 -15.16 4.32 50.62
CA GLU A 126 -14.60 3.05 50.19
C GLU A 126 -13.75 3.31 48.94
N ALA A 127 -12.51 2.82 48.97
CA ALA A 127 -11.64 2.84 47.82
C ALA A 127 -12.30 2.06 46.69
N SER A 128 -12.84 2.79 45.71
CA SER A 128 -13.38 2.20 44.49
C SER A 128 -12.24 1.53 43.74
N THR A 129 -12.18 0.20 43.79
CA THR A 129 -11.30 -0.61 42.96
C THR A 129 -11.77 -0.48 41.51
N THR A 130 -11.10 0.40 40.75
CA THR A 130 -11.28 0.49 39.30
C THR A 130 -10.62 -0.74 38.68
N THR A 131 -11.39 -1.81 38.49
CA THR A 131 -10.95 -2.95 37.68
C THR A 131 -10.83 -2.45 36.24
N SER A 132 -9.61 -2.16 35.80
CA SER A 132 -9.32 -1.82 34.41
C SER A 132 -9.63 -3.05 33.55
N ALA A 133 -10.74 -3.01 32.81
CA ALA A 133 -11.04 -4.05 31.82
C ALA A 133 -9.93 -4.08 30.77
N GLU A 134 -9.55 -5.30 30.35
CA GLU A 134 -8.59 -5.50 29.27
C GLU A 134 -9.18 -4.91 27.96
N PRO A 135 -8.41 -4.14 27.18
CA PRO A 135 -8.91 -3.55 25.94
C PRO A 135 -9.46 -4.63 24.99
N GLU A 136 -10.72 -4.47 24.59
CA GLU A 136 -11.33 -5.38 23.61
C GLU A 136 -10.64 -5.23 22.25
N ILE A 137 -10.20 -6.37 21.73
CA ILE A 137 -9.54 -6.44 20.44
C ILE A 137 -10.61 -6.57 19.34
N PRO A 138 -10.67 -5.66 18.35
CA PRO A 138 -11.68 -5.71 17.32
C PRO A 138 -11.47 -6.87 16.34
N SER A 139 -12.56 -7.43 15.84
CA SER A 139 -12.54 -8.52 14.85
C SER A 139 -11.94 -8.11 13.51
N ASN A 140 -12.13 -6.84 13.13
CA ASN A 140 -11.39 -6.18 12.07
C ASN A 140 -10.52 -5.08 12.68
N ARG A 141 -9.22 -5.14 12.43
CA ARG A 141 -8.23 -4.21 12.99
C ARG A 141 -8.06 -2.94 12.15
N VAL A 142 -8.77 -2.87 11.02
CA VAL A 142 -8.90 -1.67 10.19
C VAL A 142 -10.17 -0.94 10.59
N LEU A 143 -10.03 0.34 10.91
CA LEU A 143 -11.12 1.26 11.19
C LEU A 143 -11.65 1.87 9.90
N ASN A 144 -12.95 2.22 9.89
CA ASN A 144 -13.63 2.77 8.72
C ASN A 144 -13.31 2.00 7.41
N PRO A 145 -13.52 0.67 7.38
CA PRO A 145 -13.02 -0.18 6.30
C PRO A 145 -13.70 0.06 4.95
N GLY A 146 -14.95 0.51 4.95
CA GLY A 146 -15.74 0.85 3.75
C GLY A 146 -16.02 2.35 3.58
N PHE A 147 -15.35 3.22 4.33
CA PHE A 147 -15.53 4.69 4.21
C PHE A 147 -16.96 5.20 4.48
N GLU A 148 -17.75 4.46 5.26
CA GLU A 148 -19.13 4.82 5.62
C GLU A 148 -19.21 5.87 6.76
N ASP A 149 -18.11 6.13 7.46
CA ASP A 149 -18.08 7.13 8.52
C ASP A 149 -18.13 8.55 7.96
N ALA A 150 -18.48 9.54 8.79
CA ALA A 150 -18.59 10.94 8.38
C ALA A 150 -17.31 11.49 7.71
N LEU A 151 -16.14 11.02 8.15
CA LEU A 151 -14.82 11.41 7.65
C LEU A 151 -14.07 10.20 7.08
N VAL A 152 -13.05 10.44 6.26
CA VAL A 152 -12.12 9.38 5.80
C VAL A 152 -11.17 8.88 6.90
N TYR A 153 -11.12 9.59 8.03
CA TYR A 153 -10.30 9.20 9.19
C TYR A 153 -10.65 7.76 9.62
N PRO A 154 -9.67 6.94 10.03
CA PRO A 154 -8.24 7.24 10.23
C PRO A 154 -7.34 6.98 9.02
N TRP A 155 -7.88 6.89 7.82
CA TRP A 155 -7.06 6.79 6.62
C TRP A 155 -6.35 8.09 6.31
N GLU A 156 -5.07 7.99 5.98
CA GLU A 156 -4.19 9.09 5.61
C GLU A 156 -3.72 8.95 4.16
N SER A 157 -3.58 10.08 3.47
CA SER A 157 -2.88 10.12 2.18
C SER A 157 -1.37 10.19 2.40
N MET A 158 -0.59 9.44 1.62
CA MET A 158 0.89 9.48 1.68
C MET A 158 1.49 10.51 0.71
N ALA A 159 0.87 10.69 -0.47
CA ALA A 159 1.15 11.75 -1.42
C ALA A 159 0.03 11.82 -2.46
N GLY A 160 -0.94 12.71 -2.25
CA GLY A 160 -2.15 12.82 -3.07
C GLY A 160 -3.33 13.34 -2.26
N SER A 161 -4.54 13.02 -2.70
CA SER A 161 -5.79 13.35 -2.02
C SER A 161 -6.62 12.10 -1.81
N LEU A 162 -7.20 11.97 -0.62
CA LEU A 162 -8.15 10.93 -0.27
C LEU A 162 -9.49 11.58 0.07
N SER A 163 -10.57 11.09 -0.54
CA SER A 163 -11.93 11.58 -0.34
C SER A 163 -12.91 10.41 -0.33
N LYS A 164 -14.18 10.68 -0.01
CA LYS A 164 -15.26 9.70 -0.16
C LYS A 164 -15.98 9.91 -1.48
N ILE A 165 -16.45 8.83 -2.07
CA ILE A 165 -17.36 8.83 -3.22
C ILE A 165 -18.58 7.98 -2.91
N SER A 166 -19.69 8.24 -3.60
CA SER A 166 -20.93 7.45 -3.51
C SER A 166 -21.30 6.75 -4.83
N SER A 167 -20.45 6.90 -5.85
CA SER A 167 -20.61 6.27 -7.16
C SER A 167 -19.43 5.36 -7.42
N GLY A 168 -19.67 4.13 -7.88
CA GLY A 168 -18.58 3.16 -8.08
C GLY A 168 -18.06 2.61 -6.75
N VAL A 169 -18.96 2.35 -5.81
CA VAL A 169 -18.72 1.66 -4.54
C VAL A 169 -18.71 0.15 -4.76
N HIS A 170 -17.99 -0.61 -3.93
CA HIS A 170 -18.00 -2.06 -4.00
C HIS A 170 -19.15 -2.62 -3.15
N SER A 171 -19.29 -2.12 -1.93
CA SER A 171 -20.41 -2.41 -1.05
C SER A 171 -20.89 -1.15 -0.33
N GLY A 172 -21.95 -1.26 0.47
CA GLY A 172 -22.46 -0.12 1.24
C GLY A 172 -22.96 1.03 0.38
N SER A 173 -22.65 2.25 0.82
CA SER A 173 -23.09 3.50 0.19
C SER A 173 -21.92 4.41 -0.21
N GLN A 174 -20.72 4.15 0.29
CA GLN A 174 -19.53 4.95 0.06
C GLN A 174 -18.32 4.07 -0.25
N ALA A 175 -17.28 4.69 -0.81
CA ALA A 175 -15.96 4.10 -0.94
C ALA A 175 -14.90 5.20 -0.80
N GLY A 176 -13.66 4.80 -0.53
CA GLY A 176 -12.51 5.69 -0.51
C GLY A 176 -12.02 5.92 -1.93
N ALA A 177 -11.85 7.19 -2.33
CA ALA A 177 -11.26 7.58 -3.60
C ALA A 177 -9.94 8.29 -3.40
N PHE A 178 -8.88 7.68 -3.91
CA PHE A 178 -7.54 8.27 -3.93
C PHE A 178 -7.21 8.79 -5.33
N SER A 179 -6.59 9.97 -5.38
CA SER A 179 -5.95 10.48 -6.59
C SER A 179 -4.66 11.21 -6.25
N GLY A 180 -3.60 10.92 -6.99
CA GLY A 180 -2.31 11.56 -6.86
C GLY A 180 -1.61 11.71 -8.22
N ASN A 181 -0.81 12.77 -8.30
CA ASN A 181 0.11 13.01 -9.41
C ASN A 181 1.41 13.60 -8.84
N THR A 182 2.47 12.78 -8.77
CA THR A 182 3.75 13.14 -8.15
C THR A 182 4.93 12.66 -9.00
N PRO A 183 6.16 13.12 -8.74
CA PRO A 183 7.35 12.51 -9.35
C PRO A 183 7.48 11.02 -8.98
N MET A 184 8.16 10.25 -9.82
CA MET A 184 8.41 8.80 -9.61
C MET A 184 9.17 8.47 -8.31
N SER A 185 9.80 9.46 -7.67
CA SER A 185 10.53 9.31 -6.42
C SER A 185 9.63 9.28 -5.18
N ALA A 186 8.35 9.65 -5.29
CA ALA A 186 7.42 9.67 -4.17
C ALA A 186 6.49 8.45 -4.23
N ILE A 187 6.27 7.79 -3.08
CA ILE A 187 5.19 6.81 -2.95
C ILE A 187 3.87 7.55 -2.81
N GLN A 188 2.94 7.23 -3.71
CA GLN A 188 1.57 7.70 -3.68
C GLN A 188 0.65 6.62 -3.13
N GLY A 189 -0.46 7.03 -2.53
CA GLY A 189 -1.51 6.13 -2.07
C GLY A 189 -2.06 6.51 -0.71
N VAL A 190 -2.61 5.51 -0.04
CA VAL A 190 -3.25 5.65 1.27
C VAL A 190 -2.65 4.69 2.28
N ARG A 191 -2.72 5.07 3.55
CA ARG A 191 -2.34 4.21 4.67
C ARG A 191 -3.32 4.37 5.83
N GLN A 192 -3.34 3.37 6.69
CA GLN A 192 -3.93 3.47 8.01
C GLN A 192 -2.95 2.90 9.02
N PHE A 193 -2.66 3.66 10.08
CA PHE A 193 -1.93 3.15 11.23
C PHE A 193 -2.83 2.21 12.03
N ILE A 194 -2.28 1.07 12.42
CA ILE A 194 -2.98 0.09 13.23
C ILE A 194 -2.62 0.33 14.68
N GLU A 195 -3.62 0.27 15.55
CA GLU A 195 -3.43 0.39 16.99
C GLU A 195 -2.51 -0.75 17.48
N PRO A 196 -1.34 -0.45 18.08
CA PRO A 196 -0.37 -1.48 18.46
C PRO A 196 -0.94 -2.53 19.41
N THR A 197 -1.85 -2.14 20.31
CA THR A 197 -2.50 -3.08 21.27
C THR A 197 -3.36 -4.14 20.59
N TRP A 198 -3.73 -3.96 19.31
CA TRP A 198 -4.50 -4.94 18.57
C TRP A 198 -3.61 -6.03 17.97
N ILE A 199 -2.33 -5.78 17.71
CA ILE A 199 -1.48 -6.78 17.06
C ILE A 199 -0.32 -7.24 17.95
N THR A 200 0.10 -8.48 17.75
CA THR A 200 1.24 -9.08 18.45
C THR A 200 2.45 -9.13 17.52
N PRO A 201 3.62 -8.62 17.96
CA PRO A 201 4.86 -8.75 17.20
C PRO A 201 5.17 -10.20 16.83
N GLY A 202 5.67 -10.41 15.60
CA GLY A 202 5.98 -11.72 15.04
C GLY A 202 4.77 -12.52 14.53
N LYS A 203 3.54 -12.14 14.91
CA LYS A 203 2.32 -12.86 14.51
C LYS A 203 1.87 -12.50 13.09
N GLY A 204 1.29 -13.47 12.40
CA GLY A 204 0.79 -13.33 11.04
C GLY A 204 -0.62 -12.73 10.97
N TYR A 205 -0.81 -11.73 10.11
CA TYR A 205 -2.08 -11.10 9.83
C TYR A 205 -2.30 -10.95 8.33
N LYS A 206 -3.50 -11.24 7.83
CA LYS A 206 -3.88 -11.01 6.43
C LYS A 206 -4.55 -9.65 6.31
N PHE A 207 -3.91 -8.75 5.57
CA PHE A 207 -4.51 -7.51 5.10
C PHE A 207 -5.13 -7.74 3.72
N SER A 208 -6.37 -7.30 3.53
CA SER A 208 -7.04 -7.31 2.23
C SER A 208 -7.89 -6.07 2.03
N ALA A 209 -8.13 -5.69 0.79
CA ALA A 209 -9.09 -4.67 0.42
C ALA A 209 -9.59 -4.90 -1.00
N TRP A 210 -10.81 -4.45 -1.29
CA TRP A 210 -11.31 -4.39 -2.65
C TRP A 210 -10.82 -3.10 -3.29
N VAL A 211 -10.07 -3.22 -4.39
CA VAL A 211 -9.44 -2.09 -5.05
C VAL A 211 -9.82 -2.07 -6.52
N LYS A 212 -10.25 -0.90 -7.01
CA LYS A 212 -10.50 -0.61 -8.41
C LYS A 212 -9.54 0.46 -8.89
N LEU A 213 -8.56 0.09 -9.70
CA LEU A 213 -7.64 1.05 -10.32
C LEU A 213 -8.39 1.86 -11.40
N THR A 214 -8.31 3.19 -11.31
CA THR A 214 -8.96 4.10 -12.26
C THR A 214 -7.96 4.86 -13.13
N MET A 215 -6.73 5.02 -12.65
CA MET A 215 -5.63 5.59 -13.42
C MET A 215 -4.29 5.07 -12.92
N THR A 216 -3.45 4.64 -13.86
CA THR A 216 -2.05 4.28 -13.60
C THR A 216 -1.17 4.86 -14.69
N VAL A 217 -0.30 5.80 -14.34
CA VAL A 217 0.67 6.43 -15.25
C VAL A 217 2.06 6.23 -14.68
N GLY A 218 2.96 5.69 -15.51
CA GLY A 218 4.36 5.45 -15.11
C GLY A 218 4.52 4.46 -13.94
N CYS A 219 3.51 3.64 -13.65
CA CYS A 219 3.54 2.77 -12.48
C CYS A 219 4.40 1.52 -12.70
N GLY A 220 5.31 1.23 -11.77
CA GLY A 220 5.60 -0.16 -11.41
C GLY A 220 4.42 -0.65 -10.57
N SER A 221 3.80 -1.78 -10.95
CA SER A 221 2.51 -2.30 -10.46
C SER A 221 2.07 -1.77 -9.07
N PRO A 222 0.89 -1.13 -8.94
CA PRO A 222 0.34 -0.76 -7.64
C PRO A 222 0.22 -1.98 -6.72
N THR A 223 0.46 -1.77 -5.43
CA THR A 223 0.52 -2.86 -4.44
C THR A 223 -0.26 -2.56 -3.18
N ILE A 224 -0.69 -3.63 -2.51
CA ILE A 224 -1.14 -3.61 -1.13
C ILE A 224 -0.01 -4.14 -0.25
N VAL A 225 0.38 -3.41 0.81
CA VAL A 225 1.51 -3.77 1.67
C VAL A 225 1.21 -3.48 3.13
N CYS A 226 2.00 -4.09 4.00
CA CYS A 226 2.14 -3.62 5.37
C CYS A 226 3.42 -2.81 5.54
N GLY A 227 3.35 -1.77 6.35
CA GLY A 227 4.45 -0.87 6.63
C GLY A 227 4.51 -0.51 8.10
N HIS A 228 5.37 0.45 8.42
CA HIS A 228 5.55 0.98 9.75
C HIS A 228 6.12 2.39 9.67
N GLY A 229 5.82 3.21 10.68
CA GLY A 229 6.27 4.59 10.76
C GLY A 229 5.77 5.46 9.61
N MET A 230 6.38 6.63 9.49
CA MET A 230 6.06 7.59 8.43
C MET A 230 6.85 7.30 7.13
N GLY A 231 7.80 6.36 7.19
CA GLY A 231 8.74 6.06 6.11
C GLY A 231 8.17 5.18 5.00
N GLN A 232 9.01 4.92 4.01
CA GLN A 232 8.68 4.13 2.80
C GLN A 232 8.81 2.61 3.04
N ALA A 233 9.20 2.19 4.24
CA ALA A 233 9.51 0.81 4.54
C ALA A 233 8.27 -0.10 4.46
N ALA A 234 8.42 -1.25 3.81
CA ALA A 234 7.45 -2.34 3.85
C ALA A 234 7.95 -3.44 4.79
N THR A 235 7.04 -4.15 5.44
CA THR A 235 7.36 -5.32 6.28
C THR A 235 7.31 -6.64 5.51
N SER A 236 6.66 -6.66 4.34
CA SER A 236 6.51 -7.85 3.49
C SER A 236 6.65 -7.50 2.01
N LEU A 237 6.80 -8.53 1.17
CA LEU A 237 6.51 -8.38 -0.26
C LEU A 237 5.03 -7.99 -0.41
N GLY A 238 4.77 -7.01 -1.27
CA GLY A 238 3.41 -6.52 -1.50
C GLY A 238 2.54 -7.53 -2.24
N GLY A 239 1.24 -7.49 -1.95
CA GLY A 239 0.24 -8.11 -2.79
C GLY A 239 0.01 -7.29 -4.06
N THR A 240 -0.21 -7.98 -5.16
CA THR A 240 -0.52 -7.35 -6.45
C THR A 240 -1.97 -6.86 -6.46
N ILE A 241 -2.19 -5.69 -7.06
CA ILE A 241 -3.52 -5.19 -7.39
C ILE A 241 -3.77 -5.46 -8.87
N GLU A 242 -4.83 -6.19 -9.19
CA GLU A 242 -5.14 -6.55 -10.57
C GLU A 242 -5.74 -5.37 -11.33
N GLN A 243 -5.30 -5.18 -12.58
CA GLN A 243 -5.84 -4.18 -13.49
C GLN A 243 -6.98 -4.78 -14.32
N THR A 244 -8.11 -5.06 -13.67
CA THR A 244 -9.29 -5.65 -14.34
C THR A 244 -10.25 -4.62 -14.92
N GLY A 245 -10.05 -3.33 -14.62
CA GLY A 245 -11.02 -2.26 -14.92
C GLY A 245 -12.21 -2.23 -13.95
N ASP A 246 -12.24 -3.15 -12.99
CA ASP A 246 -13.23 -3.20 -11.92
C ASP A 246 -12.58 -3.49 -10.57
N TYR A 247 -13.39 -3.66 -9.52
CA TYR A 247 -12.89 -4.08 -8.21
C TYR A 247 -12.25 -5.46 -8.29
N SER A 248 -11.07 -5.58 -7.70
CA SER A 248 -10.36 -6.83 -7.45
C SER A 248 -9.95 -6.92 -5.98
N LEU A 249 -10.01 -8.12 -5.41
CA LEU A 249 -9.57 -8.35 -4.05
C LEU A 249 -8.04 -8.45 -4.01
N ALA A 250 -7.38 -7.42 -3.50
CA ALA A 250 -5.94 -7.44 -3.25
C ALA A 250 -5.69 -7.91 -1.80
N SER A 251 -4.65 -8.72 -1.58
CA SER A 251 -4.28 -9.12 -0.22
C SER A 251 -2.80 -9.42 -0.05
N VAL A 252 -2.33 -9.30 1.20
CA VAL A 252 -0.97 -9.57 1.63
C VAL A 252 -0.98 -10.13 3.05
N THR A 253 -0.08 -11.06 3.34
CA THR A 253 0.15 -11.54 4.72
C THR A 253 1.32 -10.77 5.33
N CYS A 254 1.11 -10.28 6.54
CA CYS A 254 1.97 -9.36 7.25
C CYS A 254 2.40 -9.95 8.58
N SER A 255 3.61 -9.61 8.98
CA SER A 255 4.10 -9.75 10.35
C SER A 255 4.98 -8.55 10.64
N TRP A 256 4.94 -8.04 11.85
CA TRP A 256 5.76 -6.91 12.29
C TRP A 256 6.73 -7.40 13.35
N THR A 257 8.01 -7.09 13.20
CA THR A 257 8.98 -7.29 14.29
C THR A 257 8.69 -6.33 15.45
N GLN A 258 9.26 -6.58 16.62
CA GLN A 258 9.13 -5.68 17.78
C GLN A 258 9.45 -4.21 17.41
N ALA A 259 10.59 -3.98 16.73
CA ALA A 259 11.00 -2.64 16.31
C ALA A 259 10.01 -1.99 15.32
N GLN A 260 9.43 -2.78 14.41
CA GLN A 260 8.44 -2.28 13.45
C GLN A 260 7.10 -1.96 14.12
N TRP A 261 6.72 -2.74 15.13
CA TRP A 261 5.54 -2.51 15.96
C TRP A 261 5.69 -1.21 16.78
N GLU A 262 6.85 -1.00 17.40
CA GLU A 262 7.17 0.24 18.12
C GLU A 262 7.21 1.46 17.20
N ALA A 263 7.59 1.25 15.94
CA ALA A 263 7.59 2.29 14.92
C ALA A 263 6.19 2.67 14.40
N ARG A 264 5.09 2.17 14.99
CA ARG A 264 3.69 2.32 14.55
C ARG A 264 3.38 1.48 13.30
N PRO A 265 2.77 0.30 13.43
CA PRO A 265 2.42 -0.56 12.30
C PRO A 265 1.35 0.11 11.42
N SER A 266 1.36 -0.18 10.12
CA SER A 266 0.36 0.34 9.19
C SER A 266 0.04 -0.65 8.07
N VAL A 267 -1.15 -0.49 7.50
CA VAL A 267 -1.57 -1.13 6.26
C VAL A 267 -1.67 -0.07 5.17
N GLN A 268 -1.30 -0.39 3.93
CA GLN A 268 -1.13 0.60 2.87
C GLN A 268 -1.55 0.06 1.51
N ILE A 269 -2.12 0.93 0.68
CA ILE A 269 -2.37 0.71 -0.75
C ILE A 269 -1.61 1.80 -1.49
N ARG A 270 -0.58 1.41 -2.24
CA ARG A 270 0.44 2.36 -2.69
C ARG A 270 1.16 1.94 -3.97
N GLY A 271 1.82 2.90 -4.60
CA GLY A 271 2.66 2.64 -5.77
C GLY A 271 3.69 3.74 -6.02
N TYR A 272 4.76 3.36 -6.72
CA TYR A 272 5.68 4.29 -7.35
C TYR A 272 5.16 4.56 -8.76
N CYS A 273 4.47 5.68 -8.90
CA CYS A 273 3.78 6.09 -10.12
C CYS A 273 4.02 7.57 -10.36
N THR A 274 3.92 8.02 -11.61
CA THR A 274 3.73 9.45 -11.87
C THR A 274 2.30 9.87 -11.59
N GLY A 275 1.33 9.03 -11.96
CA GLY A 275 -0.09 9.22 -11.65
C GLY A 275 -0.71 7.93 -11.13
N LEU A 276 -1.43 8.02 -10.00
CA LEU A 276 -2.15 6.90 -9.42
C LEU A 276 -3.53 7.36 -8.97
N SER A 277 -4.58 6.67 -9.41
CA SER A 277 -5.92 6.84 -8.86
C SER A 277 -6.62 5.50 -8.75
N PHE A 278 -7.35 5.33 -7.65
CA PHE A 278 -8.07 4.11 -7.36
C PHE A 278 -9.21 4.36 -6.40
N PHE A 279 -10.17 3.45 -6.40
CA PHE A 279 -11.16 3.32 -5.35
C PHE A 279 -10.80 2.14 -4.46
N VAL A 280 -11.02 2.28 -3.16
CA VAL A 280 -10.78 1.27 -2.14
C VAL A 280 -12.03 1.13 -1.28
N ASP A 281 -12.36 -0.12 -0.96
CA ASP A 281 -13.51 -0.45 -0.15
C ASP A 281 -13.25 -1.76 0.62
N ASP A 282 -14.08 -2.03 1.64
CA ASP A 282 -14.15 -3.29 2.37
C ASP A 282 -12.78 -3.81 2.86
N ALA A 283 -11.97 -2.91 3.42
CA ALA A 283 -10.65 -3.25 3.93
C ALA A 283 -10.73 -4.14 5.19
N SER A 284 -9.84 -5.11 5.33
CA SER A 284 -9.79 -5.97 6.50
C SER A 284 -8.37 -6.36 6.89
N LEU A 285 -8.09 -6.37 8.19
CA LEU A 285 -6.87 -6.93 8.77
C LEU A 285 -7.25 -7.95 9.83
N LYS A 286 -7.03 -9.23 9.53
CA LYS A 286 -7.41 -10.36 10.39
C LYS A 286 -6.20 -11.22 10.70
N GLU A 287 -6.21 -11.87 11.85
CA GLU A 287 -5.17 -12.83 12.20
C GLU A 287 -5.21 -14.03 11.25
N VAL A 288 -4.04 -14.54 10.86
CA VAL A 288 -3.94 -15.79 10.10
C VAL A 288 -3.98 -16.95 11.09
N GLU A 289 -4.97 -17.82 10.94
CA GLU A 289 -5.02 -19.06 11.71
C GLU A 289 -3.79 -19.92 11.38
N THR A 290 -2.90 -20.09 12.36
CA THR A 290 -1.86 -21.11 12.27
C THR A 290 -2.49 -22.46 12.59
N LEU A 291 -2.52 -23.37 11.62
CA LEU A 291 -2.81 -24.78 11.88
C LEU A 291 -1.76 -25.28 12.89
N GLY A 292 -2.22 -25.56 14.11
CA GLY A 292 -1.41 -26.12 15.19
C GLY A 292 -1.05 -27.59 14.96
#